data_AF-A0A5C4MUN0-F1
#
_entry.id   AF-A0A5C4MUN0-F1
#
_cell.length_a   1.000
_cell.length_b   1.000
_cell.length_c   1.000
_cell.angle_alpha   90.00
_cell.angle_beta   90.00
_cell.angle_gamma   90.00
#
_symmetry.space_group_name_H-M   'P 1'
#
loop_
_entity.id
_entity.type
_entity.pdbx_description
1 polymer ?
#
loop_
_entity_poly.entity_id
_entity_poly.type
_entity_poly.pdbx_seq_one_letter_code
_entity_poly.pdbx_strand_id
1 'polypeptide(L)'
;MRRVAGAVFVLWALGLVQTLIPFQANGERVWVLDPDQEIGILTWVSILGHFAAAILLFLNGQAAMDLGKPKASLWFVLAMLFVALSFDEFYGLHERFSVHFREQIDGTGLLFFAWALPAGLLSLAGLILLMPFLQSLGRRTSSLMIASALLFLSGAVGVEMISGSVMEEAGLNGQGYRLLTSLEEGLELSGILLFIHALFDHRDRTPR
;
A
#
# COMPACT_ATOMS: atom_id res chain seq x y z
N MET A 1 11.52 8.12 -11.59
CA MET A 1 10.08 8.31 -11.27
C MET A 1 9.17 8.35 -12.49
N ARG A 2 9.04 9.44 -13.28
CA ARG A 2 7.98 9.57 -14.33
C ARG A 2 7.75 8.34 -15.23
N ARG A 3 8.80 7.71 -15.77
CA ARG A 3 8.68 6.50 -16.61
C ARG A 3 8.13 5.28 -15.85
N VAL A 4 8.56 5.09 -14.60
CA VAL A 4 8.10 3.99 -13.73
C VAL A 4 6.63 4.18 -13.39
N ALA A 5 6.24 5.38 -12.95
CA ALA A 5 4.84 5.70 -12.64
C ALA A 5 3.93 5.52 -13.86
N GLY A 6 4.39 5.91 -15.07
CA GLY A 6 3.66 5.65 -16.30
C GLY A 6 3.49 4.16 -16.62
N ALA A 7 4.52 3.33 -16.38
CA ALA A 7 4.42 1.88 -16.58
C ALA A 7 3.46 1.22 -15.59
N VAL A 8 3.54 1.57 -14.30
CA VAL A 8 2.61 1.06 -13.27
C VAL A 8 1.17 1.49 -13.56
N PHE A 9 0.95 2.75 -13.96
CA PHE A 9 -0.37 3.22 -14.38
C PHE A 9 -0.93 2.45 -15.57
N VAL A 10 -0.09 2.09 -16.56
CA VAL A 10 -0.53 1.26 -17.69
C VAL A 10 -0.90 -0.16 -17.24
N LEU A 11 -0.12 -0.80 -16.37
CA LEU A 11 -0.44 -2.12 -15.83
C LEU A 11 -1.77 -2.10 -15.06
N TRP A 12 -1.94 -1.13 -14.16
CA TRP A 12 -3.18 -0.92 -13.40
C TRP A 12 -4.38 -0.64 -14.32
N ALA A 13 -4.23 0.22 -15.32
CA ALA A 13 -5.29 0.54 -16.27
C ALA A 13 -5.69 -0.69 -17.13
N LEU A 14 -4.75 -1.58 -17.45
CA LEU A 14 -5.05 -2.85 -18.13
C LEU A 14 -5.85 -3.80 -17.23
N GLY A 15 -5.50 -3.90 -15.94
CA GLY A 15 -6.30 -4.64 -14.93
C GLY A 15 -7.72 -4.07 -14.78
N LEU A 16 -7.85 -2.75 -14.65
CA LEU A 16 -9.16 -2.09 -14.60
C LEU A 16 -10.00 -2.31 -15.87
N VAL A 17 -9.39 -2.27 -17.05
CA VAL A 17 -10.08 -2.59 -18.31
C VAL A 17 -10.53 -4.06 -18.34
N GLN A 18 -9.73 -5.00 -17.83
CA GLN A 18 -10.14 -6.39 -17.65
C GLN A 18 -11.35 -6.52 -16.70
N THR A 19 -11.35 -5.80 -15.58
CA THR A 19 -12.49 -5.75 -14.63
C THR A 19 -13.77 -5.16 -15.25
N LEU A 20 -13.64 -4.17 -16.14
CA LEU A 20 -14.77 -3.52 -16.80
C LEU A 20 -15.39 -4.35 -17.94
N ILE A 21 -14.63 -5.26 -18.57
CA ILE A 21 -15.17 -6.16 -19.60
C ILE A 21 -15.99 -7.26 -18.91
N PRO A 22 -17.32 -7.32 -19.09
CA PRO A 22 -18.14 -8.35 -18.46
C PRO A 22 -17.78 -9.71 -19.05
N PHE A 23 -17.10 -10.54 -18.25
CA PHE A 23 -16.50 -11.82 -18.65
C PHE A 23 -17.50 -12.96 -18.94
N GLN A 24 -18.72 -12.61 -19.38
CA GLN A 24 -19.76 -13.56 -19.79
C GLN A 24 -19.47 -14.27 -21.12
N ALA A 25 -18.40 -13.87 -21.83
CA ALA A 25 -17.90 -14.58 -23.01
C ALA A 25 -16.60 -15.34 -22.66
N ASN A 26 -16.72 -16.66 -22.51
CA ASN A 26 -15.62 -17.66 -22.48
C ASN A 26 -14.66 -17.69 -21.27
N GLY A 27 -14.97 -17.05 -20.14
CA GLY A 27 -14.55 -17.50 -18.79
C GLY A 27 -13.06 -17.46 -18.39
N GLU A 28 -12.11 -17.27 -19.30
CA GLU A 28 -10.67 -17.26 -18.98
C GLU A 28 -10.11 -15.83 -18.82
N ARG A 29 -10.04 -15.34 -17.57
CA ARG A 29 -9.31 -14.09 -17.27
C ARG A 29 -7.81 -14.28 -17.43
N VAL A 30 -7.10 -13.19 -17.74
CA VAL A 30 -5.64 -13.17 -17.65
C VAL A 30 -5.27 -13.05 -16.17
N TRP A 31 -4.96 -14.17 -15.52
CA TRP A 31 -4.56 -14.27 -14.11
C TRP A 31 -3.46 -13.28 -13.71
N VAL A 32 -2.53 -12.98 -14.61
CA VAL A 32 -1.45 -12.01 -14.41
C VAL A 32 -1.96 -10.56 -14.24
N LEU A 33 -3.17 -10.25 -14.71
CA LEU A 33 -3.82 -8.93 -14.68
C LEU A 33 -5.09 -8.91 -13.81
N ASP A 34 -5.42 -10.00 -13.10
CA ASP A 34 -6.55 -9.99 -12.16
C ASP A 34 -6.07 -9.32 -10.86
N PRO A 35 -6.71 -8.21 -10.41
CA PRO A 35 -6.31 -7.47 -9.20
C PRO A 35 -6.60 -8.23 -7.90
N ASP A 36 -7.28 -9.37 -7.99
CA ASP A 36 -7.81 -10.18 -6.88
C ASP A 36 -6.96 -11.46 -6.67
N GLN A 37 -5.64 -11.40 -6.91
CA GLN A 37 -4.74 -12.57 -6.92
C GLN A 37 -3.38 -12.32 -6.22
N GLU A 38 -2.99 -13.19 -5.26
CA GLU A 38 -1.64 -13.27 -4.60
C GLU A 38 -0.45 -13.23 -5.59
N ILE A 39 -0.69 -13.59 -6.86
CA ILE A 39 0.35 -13.86 -7.87
C ILE A 39 0.18 -12.95 -9.10
N GLY A 40 -0.58 -11.84 -8.96
CA GLY A 40 -0.77 -10.83 -10.00
C GLY A 40 0.51 -10.01 -10.29
N ILE A 41 0.58 -9.40 -11.48
CA ILE A 41 1.71 -8.50 -11.80
C ILE A 41 1.72 -7.25 -10.92
N LEU A 42 0.56 -6.83 -10.43
CA LEU A 42 0.40 -5.67 -9.56
C LEU A 42 0.93 -5.97 -8.16
N THR A 43 0.65 -7.15 -7.60
CA THR A 43 1.29 -7.70 -6.39
C THR A 43 2.81 -7.67 -6.49
N TRP A 44 3.38 -8.15 -7.60
CA TRP A 44 4.85 -8.07 -7.82
C TRP A 44 5.38 -6.63 -7.88
N VAL A 45 4.61 -5.68 -8.41
CA VAL A 45 4.97 -4.25 -8.38
C VAL A 45 4.90 -3.69 -6.95
N SER A 46 3.90 -4.07 -6.15
CA SER A 46 3.76 -3.70 -4.74
C SER A 46 4.90 -4.26 -3.91
N ILE A 47 5.23 -5.56 -4.00
CA ILE A 47 6.38 -6.21 -3.33
C ILE A 47 7.67 -5.43 -3.63
N LEU A 48 7.99 -5.26 -4.92
CA LEU A 48 9.22 -4.58 -5.34
C LEU A 48 9.23 -3.09 -4.97
N GLY A 49 8.07 -2.44 -4.97
CA GLY A 49 7.89 -1.05 -4.54
C GLY A 49 8.14 -0.87 -3.04
N HIS A 50 7.54 -1.71 -2.21
CA HIS A 50 7.78 -1.73 -0.76
C HIS A 50 9.25 -2.01 -0.45
N PHE A 51 9.86 -3.01 -1.09
CA PHE A 51 11.28 -3.34 -0.90
C PHE A 51 12.22 -2.22 -1.37
N ALA A 52 11.94 -1.57 -2.51
CA ALA A 52 12.71 -0.42 -2.97
C ALA A 52 12.59 0.79 -2.02
N ALA A 53 11.41 1.03 -1.45
CA ALA A 53 11.21 2.04 -0.41
C ALA A 53 12.00 1.71 0.87
N ALA A 54 12.03 0.44 1.31
CA ALA A 54 12.85 0.00 2.44
C ALA A 54 14.36 0.28 2.22
N ILE A 55 14.89 -0.03 1.04
CA ILE A 55 16.29 0.27 0.69
C ILE A 55 16.54 1.79 0.72
N LEU A 56 15.64 2.59 0.15
CA LEU A 56 15.79 4.05 0.14
C LEU A 56 15.68 4.67 1.55
N LEU A 57 14.82 4.12 2.42
CA LEU A 57 14.73 4.50 3.83
C LEU A 57 16.04 4.19 4.56
N PHE A 58 16.58 2.98 4.39
CA PHE A 58 17.87 2.57 4.96
C PHE A 58 19.02 3.48 4.52
N LEU A 59 19.11 3.79 3.21
CA LEU A 59 20.12 4.70 2.65
C LEU A 59 19.95 6.16 3.10
N ASN A 60 18.75 6.58 3.48
CA ASN A 60 18.50 7.88 4.11
C ASN A 60 18.88 7.87 5.59
N GLY A 61 18.60 6.77 6.30
CA GLY A 61 19.03 6.55 7.68
C GLY A 61 20.54 6.59 7.85
N GLN A 62 21.29 5.93 6.97
CA GLN A 62 22.76 5.98 6.95
C GLN A 62 23.27 7.41 6.80
N ALA A 63 22.85 8.12 5.75
CA ALA A 63 23.26 9.52 5.54
C ALA A 63 22.85 10.44 6.70
N ALA A 64 21.70 10.20 7.34
CA ALA A 64 21.28 10.94 8.52
C ALA A 64 22.14 10.62 9.76
N MET A 65 22.61 9.38 9.93
CA MET A 65 23.56 9.01 10.99
C MET A 65 24.94 9.64 10.76
N ASP A 66 25.47 9.55 9.54
CA ASP A 66 26.79 10.11 9.17
C ASP A 66 26.84 11.63 9.40
N LEU A 67 25.73 12.32 9.12
CA LEU A 67 25.54 13.75 9.37
C LEU A 67 25.12 14.10 10.80
N GLY A 68 25.12 13.15 11.74
CA GLY A 68 24.78 13.36 13.15
C GLY A 68 23.36 13.89 13.39
N LYS A 69 22.41 13.62 12.49
CA LYS A 69 21.04 14.15 12.57
C LYS A 69 20.29 13.50 13.75
N PRO A 70 19.52 14.30 14.54
CA PRO A 70 18.66 13.72 15.56
C PRO A 70 17.62 12.80 14.92
N LYS A 71 17.20 11.76 15.65
CA LYS A 71 16.18 10.79 15.22
C LYS A 71 16.55 9.97 13.97
N ALA A 72 17.83 9.92 13.56
CA ALA A 72 18.29 9.13 12.42
C ALA A 72 17.89 7.64 12.49
N SER A 73 17.76 7.07 13.71
CA SER A 73 17.31 5.70 13.93
C SER A 73 15.91 5.39 13.38
N LEU A 74 15.00 6.38 13.31
CA LEU A 74 13.62 6.17 12.87
C LEU A 74 13.50 5.90 11.36
N TRP A 75 14.51 6.25 10.57
CA TRP A 75 14.61 5.81 9.17
C TRP A 75 14.70 4.28 9.06
N PHE A 76 15.42 3.62 9.98
CA PHE A 76 15.55 2.15 9.96
C PHE A 76 14.29 1.45 10.52
N VAL A 77 13.59 2.08 11.47
CA VAL A 77 12.27 1.61 11.92
C VAL A 77 11.29 1.61 10.75
N LEU A 78 11.25 2.70 9.97
CA LEU A 78 10.47 2.75 8.73
C LEU A 78 10.98 1.73 7.69
N ALA A 79 12.29 1.55 7.52
CA ALA A 79 12.82 0.58 6.57
C ALA A 79 12.35 -0.84 6.90
N MET A 80 12.39 -1.23 8.18
CA MET A 80 11.87 -2.53 8.63
C MET A 80 10.36 -2.66 8.47
N LEU A 81 9.58 -1.59 8.68
CA LEU A 81 8.15 -1.57 8.39
C LEU A 81 7.87 -1.84 6.90
N PHE A 82 8.64 -1.23 5.99
CA PHE A 82 8.50 -1.46 4.55
C PHE A 82 8.99 -2.85 4.10
N VAL A 83 9.95 -3.47 4.81
CA VAL A 83 10.26 -4.90 4.62
C VAL A 83 9.10 -5.78 5.08
N ALA A 84 8.44 -5.45 6.19
CA ALA A 84 7.28 -6.19 6.67
C ALA A 84 6.09 -6.09 5.70
N LEU A 85 5.80 -4.89 5.16
CA LEU A 85 4.78 -4.70 4.10
C LEU A 85 5.13 -5.50 2.82
N SER A 86 6.40 -5.48 2.40
CA SER A 86 6.87 -6.30 1.26
C SER A 86 6.75 -7.80 1.50
N PHE A 87 6.74 -8.26 2.75
CA PHE A 87 6.59 -9.67 3.11
C PHE A 87 5.12 -10.07 3.27
N ASP A 88 4.29 -9.19 3.82
CA ASP A 88 2.84 -9.32 3.87
C ASP A 88 2.27 -9.49 2.46
N GLU A 89 2.59 -8.58 1.55
CA GLU A 89 2.21 -8.62 0.12
C GLU A 89 2.63 -9.93 -0.59
N PHE A 90 3.74 -10.54 -0.18
CA PHE A 90 4.22 -11.80 -0.75
C PHE A 90 3.55 -13.05 -0.16
N TYR A 91 2.93 -12.95 1.02
CA TYR A 91 2.44 -14.09 1.79
C TYR A 91 0.92 -14.04 2.08
N GLY A 92 0.27 -12.89 1.84
CA GLY A 92 -1.12 -12.63 2.22
C GLY A 92 -1.33 -12.75 3.73
N LEU A 93 -0.50 -12.08 4.57
CA LEU A 93 -0.71 -12.16 6.02
C LEU A 93 -1.99 -11.44 6.43
N HIS A 94 -2.25 -10.25 5.89
CA HIS A 94 -3.47 -9.49 6.18
C HIS A 94 -4.74 -10.27 5.79
N GLU A 95 -4.77 -10.96 4.65
CA GLU A 95 -5.88 -11.85 4.26
C GLU A 95 -6.14 -12.94 5.31
N ARG A 96 -5.08 -13.67 5.70
CA ARG A 96 -5.16 -14.76 6.70
C ARG A 96 -5.61 -14.24 8.06
N PHE A 97 -5.15 -13.06 8.47
CA PHE A 97 -5.59 -12.44 9.72
C PHE A 97 -7.03 -11.90 9.62
N SER A 98 -7.45 -11.40 8.46
CA SER A 98 -8.84 -11.01 8.21
C SER A 98 -9.79 -12.20 8.36
N VAL A 99 -9.47 -13.36 7.78
CA VAL A 99 -10.23 -14.61 8.00
C VAL A 99 -10.25 -14.98 9.49
N HIS A 100 -9.09 -15.04 10.14
CA HIS A 100 -8.97 -15.46 11.54
C HIS A 100 -9.71 -14.54 12.53
N PHE A 101 -9.67 -13.23 12.32
CA PHE A 101 -10.40 -12.28 13.16
C PHE A 101 -11.89 -12.27 12.86
N ARG A 102 -12.31 -12.41 11.59
CA ARG A 102 -13.72 -12.49 11.22
C ARG A 102 -14.42 -13.65 11.94
N GLU A 103 -13.78 -14.81 12.02
CA GLU A 103 -14.26 -15.99 12.76
C GLU A 103 -14.37 -15.78 14.29
N GLN A 104 -13.69 -14.79 14.87
CA GLN A 104 -13.72 -14.51 16.31
C GLN A 104 -14.69 -13.40 16.73
N ILE A 105 -15.00 -12.46 15.83
CA ILE A 105 -15.80 -11.26 16.14
C ILE A 105 -17.14 -11.20 15.40
N ASP A 106 -17.52 -12.26 14.68
CA ASP A 106 -18.65 -12.29 13.74
C ASP A 106 -18.60 -11.09 12.76
N GLY A 107 -17.44 -10.90 12.13
CA GLY A 107 -17.15 -9.75 11.27
C GLY A 107 -18.05 -9.70 10.03
N THR A 108 -18.81 -8.60 9.91
CA THR A 108 -19.78 -8.31 8.84
C THR A 108 -19.64 -6.88 8.35
N GLY A 109 -20.15 -6.59 7.15
CA GLY A 109 -20.12 -5.28 6.52
C GLY A 109 -18.71 -4.70 6.44
N LEU A 110 -18.51 -3.52 7.06
CA LEU A 110 -17.19 -2.85 7.10
C LEU A 110 -16.12 -3.60 7.92
N LEU A 111 -16.51 -4.62 8.70
CA LEU A 111 -15.59 -5.48 9.46
C LEU A 111 -15.51 -6.89 8.88
N PHE A 112 -15.94 -7.08 7.62
CA PHE A 112 -15.77 -8.33 6.90
C PHE A 112 -14.28 -8.70 6.77
N PHE A 113 -13.46 -7.76 6.31
CA PHE A 113 -11.99 -7.85 6.40
C PHE A 113 -11.52 -7.26 7.74
N ALA A 114 -11.70 -8.06 8.78
CA ALA A 114 -11.55 -7.61 10.18
C ALA A 114 -10.13 -7.12 10.55
N TRP A 115 -9.08 -7.41 9.77
CA TRP A 115 -7.72 -6.91 9.98
C TRP A 115 -7.57 -5.40 9.72
N ALA A 116 -8.38 -4.83 8.81
CA ALA A 116 -8.32 -3.43 8.41
C ALA A 116 -8.41 -2.46 9.61
N LEU A 117 -9.27 -2.77 10.59
CA LEU A 117 -9.47 -1.93 11.78
C LEU A 117 -8.21 -1.89 12.70
N PRO A 118 -7.66 -3.04 13.16
CA PRO A 118 -6.35 -3.09 13.81
C PRO A 118 -5.24 -2.38 13.03
N ALA A 119 -5.14 -2.63 11.72
CA ALA A 119 -4.11 -2.03 10.86
C ALA A 119 -4.23 -0.50 10.79
N GLY A 120 -5.45 0.03 10.63
CA GLY A 120 -5.75 1.46 10.66
C GLY A 120 -5.44 2.13 12.00
N LEU A 121 -5.78 1.48 13.12
CA LEU A 121 -5.46 1.98 14.46
C LEU A 121 -3.95 2.03 14.73
N LEU A 122 -3.22 0.97 14.36
CA LEU A 122 -1.76 0.91 14.46
C LEU A 122 -1.09 1.97 13.56
N SER A 123 -1.61 2.17 12.36
CA SER A 123 -1.13 3.18 11.40
C SER A 123 -1.34 4.61 11.92
N LEU A 124 -2.50 4.89 12.52
CA LEU A 124 -2.78 6.18 13.16
C LEU A 124 -1.87 6.44 14.36
N ALA A 125 -1.67 5.45 15.23
CA ALA A 125 -0.73 5.56 16.34
C ALA A 125 0.71 5.77 15.85
N GLY A 126 1.14 5.03 14.82
CA GLY A 126 2.44 5.20 14.17
C GLY A 126 2.63 6.61 13.60
N LEU A 127 1.62 7.16 12.90
CA LEU A 127 1.66 8.52 12.38
C LEU A 127 1.81 9.57 13.49
N ILE A 128 1.11 9.41 14.61
CA ILE A 128 1.22 10.32 15.77
C ILE A 128 2.63 10.25 16.37
N LEU A 129 3.15 9.04 16.60
CA LEU A 129 4.49 8.82 17.17
C LEU A 129 5.62 9.30 16.25
N LEU A 130 5.46 9.17 14.94
CA LEU A 130 6.43 9.61 13.93
C LEU A 130 6.27 11.08 13.53
N MET A 131 5.19 11.77 13.90
CA MET A 131 4.96 13.18 13.55
C MET A 131 6.15 14.10 13.91
N PRO A 132 6.78 14.01 15.11
CA PRO A 132 7.94 14.83 15.46
C PRO A 132 9.20 14.49 14.64
N PHE A 133 9.25 13.32 14.00
CA PHE A 133 10.31 12.94 13.05
C PHE A 133 10.00 13.49 11.66
N LEU A 134 8.78 13.24 11.14
CA LEU A 134 8.35 13.74 9.83
C LEU A 134 8.49 15.27 9.72
N GLN A 135 8.14 16.02 10.78
CA GLN A 135 8.30 17.47 10.84
C GLN A 135 9.77 17.92 10.74
N SER A 136 10.72 17.11 11.24
CA SER A 136 12.15 17.43 11.19
C SER A 136 12.78 17.26 9.79
N LEU A 137 12.11 16.56 8.87
CA LEU A 137 12.57 16.35 7.49
C LEU A 137 12.30 17.53 6.55
N GLY A 138 11.73 18.62 7.08
CA GLY A 138 11.31 19.80 6.33
C GLY A 138 9.95 19.65 5.65
N ARG A 139 9.24 20.77 5.51
CA ARG A 139 7.81 20.83 5.11
C ARG A 139 7.47 20.01 3.86
N ARG A 140 8.30 20.07 2.81
CA ARG A 140 8.08 19.34 1.54
C ARG A 140 8.21 17.82 1.69
N THR A 141 9.24 17.35 2.39
CA THR A 141 9.44 15.92 2.65
C THR A 141 8.30 15.38 3.50
N SER A 142 7.99 16.10 4.59
CA SER A 142 6.89 15.80 5.49
C SER A 142 5.54 15.69 4.77
N SER A 143 5.19 16.70 3.95
CA SER A 143 3.92 16.70 3.21
C SER A 143 3.82 15.57 2.19
N LEU A 144 4.92 15.21 1.50
CA LEU A 144 4.90 14.12 0.53
C LEU A 144 4.76 12.75 1.22
N MET A 145 5.48 12.51 2.32
CA MET A 145 5.37 11.28 3.11
C MET A 145 3.99 11.10 3.75
N ILE A 146 3.39 12.19 4.26
CA ILE A 146 2.02 12.16 4.80
C ILE A 146 1.00 11.92 3.68
N ALA A 147 1.14 12.59 2.53
CA ALA A 147 0.24 12.38 1.39
C ALA A 147 0.31 10.95 0.84
N SER A 148 1.50 10.34 0.77
CA SER A 148 1.63 8.93 0.37
C SER A 148 1.03 7.97 1.39
N ALA A 149 1.17 8.23 2.69
CA ALA A 149 0.56 7.41 3.73
C ALA A 149 -0.97 7.51 3.69
N LEU A 150 -1.53 8.70 3.46
CA LEU A 150 -2.97 8.90 3.30
C LEU A 150 -3.51 8.22 2.04
N LEU A 151 -2.79 8.25 0.91
CA LEU A 151 -3.18 7.51 -0.29
C LEU A 151 -3.17 6.00 -0.04
N PHE A 152 -2.06 5.47 0.49
CA PHE A 152 -1.92 4.04 0.77
C PHE A 152 -3.02 3.54 1.73
N LEU A 153 -3.18 4.16 2.89
CA LEU A 153 -4.20 3.78 3.88
C LEU A 153 -5.64 4.04 3.41
N SER A 154 -5.84 4.89 2.39
CA SER A 154 -7.16 5.03 1.78
C SER A 154 -7.55 3.82 0.94
N GLY A 155 -6.59 3.08 0.35
CA GLY A 155 -6.80 1.73 -0.19
C GLY A 155 -6.91 0.70 0.93
N ALA A 156 -5.75 0.30 1.47
CA ALA A 156 -5.47 -0.74 2.47
C ALA A 156 -6.22 -0.70 3.82
N VAL A 157 -7.19 0.21 3.99
CA VAL A 157 -8.13 0.25 5.10
C VAL A 157 -9.45 0.84 4.61
N GLY A 158 -9.39 2.00 3.94
CA GLY A 158 -10.58 2.73 3.52
C GLY A 158 -11.41 2.00 2.47
N VAL A 159 -10.78 1.59 1.37
CA VAL A 159 -11.45 0.82 0.32
C VAL A 159 -11.60 -0.64 0.72
N GLU A 160 -10.63 -1.26 1.42
CA GLU A 160 -10.75 -2.64 1.93
C GLU A 160 -12.03 -2.84 2.77
N MET A 161 -12.30 -1.94 3.74
CA MET A 161 -13.53 -2.02 4.55
C MET A 161 -14.80 -1.89 3.70
N ILE A 162 -14.81 -1.04 2.68
CA ILE A 162 -15.96 -0.87 1.77
C ILE A 162 -16.09 -2.08 0.84
N SER A 163 -14.99 -2.58 0.29
CA SER A 163 -14.94 -3.73 -0.62
C SER A 163 -15.44 -4.98 0.11
N GLY A 164 -15.06 -5.19 1.37
CA GLY A 164 -15.59 -6.24 2.25
C GLY A 164 -17.11 -6.21 2.40
N SER A 165 -17.71 -5.04 2.63
CA SER A 165 -19.19 -4.93 2.74
C SER A 165 -19.90 -5.27 1.42
N VAL A 166 -19.33 -4.88 0.28
CA VAL A 166 -19.89 -5.21 -1.04
C VAL A 166 -19.65 -6.68 -1.41
N MET A 167 -18.54 -7.26 -0.94
CA MET A 167 -18.21 -8.67 -1.15
C MET A 167 -19.16 -9.60 -0.37
N GLU A 168 -19.63 -9.19 0.82
CA GLU A 168 -20.62 -9.93 1.59
C GLU A 168 -21.96 -10.06 0.87
N GLU A 169 -22.43 -8.97 0.23
CA GLU A 169 -23.71 -8.95 -0.48
C GLU A 169 -23.63 -9.54 -1.90
N ALA A 170 -22.56 -9.26 -2.64
CA ALA A 170 -22.46 -9.57 -4.08
C ALA A 170 -21.49 -10.72 -4.42
N GLY A 171 -20.67 -11.18 -3.46
CA GLY A 171 -19.66 -12.21 -3.64
C GLY A 171 -18.44 -11.78 -4.49
N LEU A 172 -17.43 -12.65 -4.54
CA LEU A 172 -16.14 -12.46 -5.24
C LEU A 172 -16.23 -12.17 -6.76
N ASN A 173 -17.39 -12.42 -7.37
CA ASN A 173 -17.65 -12.13 -8.79
C ASN A 173 -18.57 -10.92 -9.00
N GLY A 174 -19.01 -10.24 -7.94
CA GLY A 174 -19.73 -8.99 -8.02
C GLY A 174 -18.88 -7.89 -8.63
N GLN A 175 -19.39 -7.23 -9.68
CA GLN A 175 -18.66 -6.16 -10.38
C GLN A 175 -18.33 -4.97 -9.45
N GLY A 176 -19.15 -4.71 -8.43
CA GLY A 176 -18.89 -3.69 -7.41
C GLY A 176 -17.62 -3.97 -6.61
N TYR A 177 -17.48 -5.19 -6.06
CA TYR A 177 -16.25 -5.64 -5.40
C TYR A 177 -15.06 -5.53 -6.36
N ARG A 178 -15.25 -6.03 -7.60
CA ARG A 178 -14.41 -5.84 -8.80
C ARG A 178 -13.64 -4.51 -8.84
N LEU A 179 -14.45 -3.45 -8.91
CA LEU A 179 -14.03 -2.08 -9.12
C LEU A 179 -13.45 -1.45 -7.85
N LEU A 180 -13.87 -1.93 -6.67
CA LEU A 180 -13.29 -1.51 -5.39
C LEU A 180 -11.89 -2.11 -5.22
N THR A 181 -11.68 -3.42 -5.43
CA THR A 181 -10.33 -4.04 -5.42
C THR A 181 -9.40 -3.35 -6.42
N SER A 182 -9.90 -3.05 -7.63
CA SER A 182 -9.12 -2.29 -8.63
C SER A 182 -8.80 -0.85 -8.15
N LEU A 183 -9.69 -0.20 -7.39
CA LEU A 183 -9.43 1.13 -6.82
C LEU A 183 -8.43 1.09 -5.66
N GLU A 184 -8.52 0.04 -4.83
CA GLU A 184 -7.67 -0.26 -3.67
C GLU A 184 -6.19 -0.34 -4.08
N GLU A 185 -5.85 -1.27 -4.98
CA GLU A 185 -4.52 -1.38 -5.58
C GLU A 185 -4.04 -0.05 -6.18
N GLY A 186 -4.93 0.66 -6.88
CA GLY A 186 -4.60 1.91 -7.56
C GLY A 186 -4.18 3.01 -6.58
N LEU A 187 -4.83 3.08 -5.41
CA LEU A 187 -4.50 4.00 -4.33
C LEU A 187 -3.20 3.60 -3.63
N GLU A 188 -2.99 2.31 -3.39
CA GLU A 188 -1.78 1.78 -2.76
C GLU A 188 -0.54 1.97 -3.61
N LEU A 189 -0.57 1.54 -4.88
CA LEU A 189 0.49 1.74 -5.85
C LEU A 189 0.81 3.24 -6.01
N SER A 190 -0.21 4.11 -6.00
CA SER A 190 -0.03 5.56 -6.00
C SER A 190 0.67 6.07 -4.73
N GLY A 191 0.30 5.54 -3.56
CA GLY A 191 0.95 5.80 -2.28
C GLY A 191 2.42 5.39 -2.28
N ILE A 192 2.73 4.14 -2.66
CA ILE A 192 4.10 3.60 -2.76
C ILE A 192 4.95 4.46 -3.71
N LEU A 193 4.45 4.77 -4.90
CA LEU A 193 5.19 5.58 -5.88
C LEU A 193 5.43 7.02 -5.41
N LEU A 194 4.46 7.63 -4.73
CA LEU A 194 4.61 8.96 -4.13
C LEU A 194 5.61 8.94 -2.98
N PHE A 195 5.62 7.88 -2.17
CA PHE A 195 6.58 7.70 -1.07
C PHE A 195 8.00 7.55 -1.60
N ILE A 196 8.23 6.68 -2.59
CA ILE A 196 9.52 6.53 -3.27
C ILE A 196 9.96 7.87 -3.86
N HIS A 197 9.05 8.64 -4.47
CA HIS A 197 9.36 9.99 -4.94
C HIS A 197 9.79 10.92 -3.80
N ALA A 198 9.10 10.90 -2.66
CA ALA A 198 9.46 11.67 -1.46
C ALA A 198 10.87 11.35 -0.96
N LEU A 199 11.26 10.07 -0.96
CA LEU A 199 12.58 9.61 -0.54
C LEU A 199 13.71 10.07 -1.48
N PHE A 200 13.49 10.07 -2.80
CA PHE A 200 14.44 10.66 -3.75
C PHE A 200 14.50 12.20 -3.63
N ASP A 201 13.34 12.86 -3.58
CA ASP A 201 13.24 14.32 -3.45
C ASP A 201 13.83 14.83 -2.13
N HIS A 202 13.85 14.02 -1.07
CA HIS A 202 14.59 14.31 0.16
C HIS A 202 16.11 14.27 -0.04
N ARG A 203 16.63 13.24 -0.73
CA ARG A 203 18.07 13.06 -1.01
C ARG A 203 18.61 14.16 -1.90
N ASP A 204 17.90 14.48 -2.98
CA ASP A 204 18.32 15.51 -3.93
C ASP A 204 18.36 16.92 -3.29
N ARG A 205 17.56 17.14 -2.24
CA ARG A 205 17.52 18.39 -1.47
C ARG A 205 18.42 18.42 -0.23
N THR A 206 19.04 17.29 0.14
CA THR A 206 19.86 17.16 1.35
C THR A 206 21.25 16.66 0.94
N PRO A 207 22.23 17.55 0.76
CA PRO A 207 23.60 17.16 0.42
C PRO A 207 24.15 16.15 1.44
N ARG A 208 24.95 15.20 0.93
CA ARG A 208 25.73 14.25 1.75
C ARG A 208 26.97 14.92 2.29
#